data_AF-A0A2N2G9P8-F1
#
_entry.id   AF-A0A2N2G9P8-F1
#
_cell.length_a   1.000
_cell.length_b   1.000
_cell.length_c   1.000
_cell.angle_alpha   90.00
_cell.angle_beta   90.00
_cell.angle_gamma   90.00
#
_symmetry.space_group_name_H-M   'P 1'
#
loop_
_entity.id
_entity.type
_entity.pdbx_description
1 polymer ?
#
loop_
_entity_poly.entity_id
_entity_poly.type
_entity_poly.pdbx_seq_one_letter_code
_entity_poly.pdbx_strand_id
1 'polypeptide(L)'
;MAEQKIAVLFPGQGSQFLGMGKEFLETDPEARALMGMAEKISGFPLVRLCQDGPMEELTRTVHLQPAMTVMNLICWQALAKAGVKPAFFAGHSLGEYGALAAAGIVSPEDTLGLVTERGRLMEREAAANPGGMQAVVKLPIEAVRGIVESATLKVSGAWHSELIAGAVPDFEAAMAKVTFNAPATPVLFNVTAASESDPAAIRQIMARQIASTVRWLEIVERLMAEEVRVFIEVGPKTVLTGLLGKIIPPDYEHRCFQFDTPEGLAKMLEVL
;
A
#
# COMPACT_ATOMS: atom_id res chain seq x y z
N MET A 1 26.52 -16.46 -10.03
CA MET A 1 25.47 -16.45 -9.00
C MET A 1 24.17 -16.11 -9.72
N ALA A 2 23.08 -16.85 -9.48
CA ALA A 2 21.79 -16.46 -10.04
C ALA A 2 21.42 -15.07 -9.51
N GLU A 3 20.85 -14.22 -10.36
CA GLU A 3 20.36 -12.90 -9.96
C GLU A 3 19.31 -13.08 -8.85
N GLN A 4 19.52 -12.45 -7.69
CA GLN A 4 18.59 -12.59 -6.55
C GLN A 4 17.26 -11.93 -6.90
N LYS A 5 16.14 -12.64 -6.68
CA LYS A 5 14.81 -12.09 -6.91
C LYS A 5 14.49 -11.05 -5.83
N ILE A 6 14.20 -9.83 -6.27
CA ILE A 6 13.79 -8.69 -5.44
C ILE A 6 12.27 -8.56 -5.47
N ALA A 7 11.64 -8.41 -4.31
CA ALA A 7 10.27 -7.92 -4.20
C ALA A 7 10.25 -6.50 -3.65
N VAL A 8 9.55 -5.61 -4.33
CA VAL A 8 9.30 -4.25 -3.85
C VAL A 8 7.91 -4.21 -3.20
N LEU A 9 7.88 -3.77 -1.95
CA LEU A 9 6.71 -3.76 -1.09
C LEU A 9 6.25 -2.33 -0.81
N PHE A 10 4.95 -2.09 -0.91
CA PHE A 10 4.37 -0.77 -0.70
C PHE A 10 3.56 -0.72 0.61
N PRO A 11 3.92 0.15 1.58
CA PRO A 11 3.19 0.29 2.81
C PRO A 11 1.83 0.96 2.59
N GLY A 12 0.90 0.72 3.52
CA GLY A 12 -0.43 1.33 3.55
C GLY A 12 -0.65 2.24 4.75
N GLN A 13 -1.93 2.41 5.11
CA GLN A 13 -2.38 3.18 6.27
C GLN A 13 -1.73 2.69 7.57
N GLY A 14 -1.27 3.64 8.40
CA GLY A 14 -0.54 3.39 9.66
C GLY A 14 0.95 3.77 9.59
N SER A 15 1.50 3.89 8.38
CA SER A 15 2.93 4.18 8.18
C SER A 15 3.24 5.68 8.08
N GLN A 16 2.23 6.54 7.97
CA GLN A 16 2.40 7.98 7.88
C GLN A 16 3.05 8.61 9.12
N PHE A 17 3.76 9.71 8.92
CA PHE A 17 4.29 10.58 9.97
C PHE A 17 4.45 12.01 9.45
N LEU A 18 4.48 12.99 10.35
CA LEU A 18 4.74 14.38 9.99
C LEU A 18 6.20 14.56 9.56
N GLY A 19 6.41 15.23 8.43
CA GLY A 19 7.70 15.41 7.79
C GLY A 19 8.04 14.39 6.70
N MET A 20 7.18 13.41 6.43
CA MET A 20 7.43 12.41 5.39
C MET A 20 7.60 13.04 4.01
N GLY A 21 8.58 12.56 3.24
CA GLY A 21 8.87 13.03 1.88
C GLY A 21 9.51 14.42 1.77
N LYS A 22 9.75 15.12 2.88
CA LYS A 22 10.31 16.48 2.86
C LYS A 22 11.61 16.59 2.04
N GLU A 23 12.59 15.73 2.32
CA GLU A 23 13.87 15.74 1.62
C GLU A 23 13.74 15.46 0.11
N PHE A 24 12.86 14.54 -0.28
CA PHE A 24 12.56 14.29 -1.69
C PHE A 24 11.96 15.53 -2.36
N LEU A 25 11.02 16.22 -1.71
CA LEU A 25 10.40 17.43 -2.26
C LEU A 25 11.39 18.60 -2.34
N GLU A 26 12.37 18.67 -1.44
CA GLU A 26 13.42 19.69 -1.47
C GLU A 26 14.43 19.45 -2.60
N THR A 27 14.70 18.19 -2.94
CA THR A 27 15.83 17.81 -3.82
C THR A 27 15.44 17.30 -5.20
N ASP A 28 14.23 16.77 -5.40
CA ASP A 28 13.79 16.16 -6.66
C ASP A 28 12.60 16.93 -7.28
N PRO A 29 12.78 17.60 -8.44
CA PRO A 29 11.70 18.25 -9.19
C PRO A 29 10.58 17.29 -9.61
N GLU A 30 10.88 16.03 -9.93
CA GLU A 30 9.86 15.05 -10.33
C GLU A 30 9.04 14.58 -9.12
N ALA A 31 9.66 14.48 -7.94
CA ALA A 31 8.93 14.24 -6.70
C ALA A 31 7.93 15.36 -6.41
N ARG A 32 8.34 16.62 -6.62
CA ARG A 32 7.43 17.78 -6.53
C ARG A 32 6.31 17.73 -7.57
N ALA A 33 6.59 17.28 -8.79
CA ALA A 33 5.58 17.14 -9.83
C ALA A 33 4.53 16.07 -9.47
N LEU A 34 4.96 14.92 -8.93
CA LEU A 34 4.05 13.88 -8.43
C LEU A 34 3.20 14.40 -7.26
N MET A 35 3.81 15.12 -6.32
CA MET A 35 3.08 15.73 -5.21
C MET A 35 2.06 16.77 -5.67
N GLY A 36 2.45 17.67 -6.58
CA GLY A 36 1.52 18.67 -7.14
C GLY A 36 0.36 18.03 -7.93
N MET A 37 0.62 16.92 -8.64
CA MET A 37 -0.41 16.11 -9.27
C MET A 37 -1.38 15.54 -8.23
N ALA A 38 -0.86 14.96 -7.15
CA ALA A 38 -1.68 14.41 -6.08
C ALA A 38 -2.54 15.48 -5.37
N GLU A 39 -2.00 16.66 -5.08
CA GLU A 39 -2.79 17.78 -4.52
C GLU A 39 -3.88 18.23 -5.49
N LYS A 40 -3.56 18.38 -6.77
CA LYS A 40 -4.52 18.78 -7.81
C LYS A 40 -5.67 17.78 -7.94
N ILE A 41 -5.36 16.48 -7.98
CA ILE A 41 -6.36 15.42 -8.15
C ILE A 41 -7.22 15.27 -6.90
N SER A 42 -6.58 15.26 -5.72
CA SER A 42 -7.29 15.01 -4.47
C SER A 42 -8.03 16.24 -3.94
N GLY A 43 -7.61 17.45 -4.33
CA GLY A 43 -8.13 18.71 -3.80
C GLY A 43 -7.65 19.01 -2.38
N PHE A 44 -6.74 18.22 -1.82
CA PHE A 44 -6.21 18.40 -0.47
C PHE A 44 -4.82 19.04 -0.48
N PRO A 45 -4.46 19.83 0.55
CA PRO A 45 -3.14 20.41 0.70
C PRO A 45 -2.16 19.36 1.26
N LEU A 46 -1.88 18.31 0.48
CA LEU A 46 -1.10 17.15 0.90
C LEU A 46 0.31 17.53 1.37
N VAL A 47 0.97 18.53 0.78
CA VAL A 47 2.29 18.99 1.26
C VAL A 47 2.19 19.46 2.70
N ARG A 48 1.25 20.38 2.98
CA ARG A 48 1.02 20.90 4.33
C ARG A 48 0.62 19.78 5.29
N LEU A 49 -0.27 18.88 4.87
CA LEU A 49 -0.71 17.76 5.71
C LEU A 49 0.42 16.80 6.05
N CYS A 50 1.28 16.47 5.08
CA CYS A 50 2.41 15.56 5.27
C CYS A 50 3.52 16.21 6.11
N GLN A 51 3.80 17.51 5.93
CA GLN A 51 4.92 18.18 6.60
C GLN A 51 4.53 18.74 7.97
N ASP A 52 3.40 19.43 8.05
CA ASP A 52 3.02 20.24 9.22
C ASP A 52 1.87 19.62 10.03
N GLY A 53 1.05 18.77 9.40
CA GLY A 53 -0.12 18.17 10.02
C GLY A 53 -1.30 19.13 10.14
N PRO A 54 -2.17 19.01 11.16
CA PRO A 54 -2.05 18.14 12.33
C PRO A 54 -2.16 16.65 11.99
N MET A 55 -1.57 15.79 12.81
CA MET A 55 -1.49 14.35 12.56
C MET A 55 -2.87 13.69 12.49
N GLU A 56 -3.83 14.20 13.26
CA GLU A 56 -5.22 13.77 13.27
C GLU A 56 -5.87 13.99 11.91
N GLU A 57 -5.57 15.12 11.25
CA GLU A 57 -6.09 15.46 9.93
C GLU A 57 -5.41 14.62 8.85
N LEU A 58 -4.09 14.44 8.90
CA LEU A 58 -3.35 13.56 7.99
C LEU A 58 -3.84 12.11 8.09
N THR A 59 -4.22 11.66 9.28
CA THR A 59 -4.65 10.27 9.54
C THR A 59 -6.10 9.99 9.12
N ARG A 60 -6.89 11.02 8.80
CA ARG A 60 -8.22 10.80 8.21
C ARG A 60 -8.09 10.04 6.91
N THR A 61 -8.87 8.97 6.76
CA THR A 61 -8.79 8.05 5.61
C THR A 61 -8.85 8.78 4.27
N VAL A 62 -9.67 9.82 4.15
CA VAL A 62 -9.80 10.62 2.92
C VAL A 62 -8.54 11.39 2.54
N HIS A 63 -7.75 11.87 3.50
CA HIS A 63 -6.48 12.56 3.26
C HIS A 63 -5.31 11.57 3.16
N LEU A 64 -5.33 10.57 4.02
CA LEU A 64 -4.24 9.62 4.17
C LEU A 64 -3.98 8.81 2.90
N GLN A 65 -5.06 8.39 2.23
CA GLN A 65 -4.93 7.54 1.06
C GLN A 65 -4.14 8.18 -0.09
N PRO A 66 -4.50 9.39 -0.58
CA PRO A 66 -3.68 10.07 -1.57
C PRO A 66 -2.29 10.47 -1.03
N ALA A 67 -2.18 10.89 0.24
CA ALA A 67 -0.90 11.27 0.85
C ALA A 67 0.13 10.11 0.86
N MET A 68 -0.25 8.95 1.38
CA MET A 68 0.62 7.77 1.43
C MET A 68 0.92 7.24 0.02
N THR A 69 -0.07 7.26 -0.88
CA THR A 69 0.13 6.77 -2.25
C THR A 69 1.15 7.61 -2.98
N VAL A 70 1.10 8.95 -2.89
CA VAL A 70 2.11 9.78 -3.56
C VAL A 70 3.50 9.61 -2.95
N MET A 71 3.62 9.38 -1.64
CA MET A 71 4.92 9.04 -1.01
C MET A 71 5.50 7.73 -1.55
N ASN A 72 4.66 6.70 -1.68
CA ASN A 72 5.03 5.41 -2.26
C ASN A 72 5.52 5.58 -3.71
N LEU A 73 4.82 6.38 -4.52
CA LEU A 73 5.19 6.64 -5.92
C LEU A 73 6.50 7.42 -6.04
N ILE A 74 6.75 8.39 -5.15
CA ILE A 74 8.02 9.13 -5.10
C ILE A 74 9.18 8.19 -4.77
N CYS A 75 9.04 7.33 -3.75
CA CYS A 75 10.08 6.38 -3.39
C CYS A 75 10.32 5.36 -4.51
N TRP A 76 9.25 4.85 -5.13
CA TRP A 76 9.36 3.97 -6.29
C TRP A 76 10.07 4.63 -7.47
N GLN A 77 9.71 5.87 -7.82
CA GLN A 77 10.36 6.61 -8.89
C GLN A 77 11.87 6.72 -8.64
N ALA A 78 12.29 7.03 -7.41
CA ALA A 78 13.69 7.13 -7.05
C ALA A 78 14.41 5.76 -7.17
N LEU A 79 13.79 4.67 -6.70
CA LEU A 79 14.33 3.32 -6.82
C LEU A 79 14.45 2.85 -8.28
N ALA A 80 13.44 3.13 -9.09
CA ALA A 80 13.41 2.79 -10.51
C ALA A 80 14.49 3.56 -11.28
N LYS A 81 14.71 4.85 -10.97
CA LYS A 81 15.81 5.67 -11.53
C LYS A 81 17.20 5.10 -11.17
N ALA A 82 17.33 4.49 -9.99
CA ALA A 82 18.56 3.80 -9.58
C ALA A 82 18.78 2.45 -10.30
N GLY A 83 17.84 2.01 -11.14
CA GLY A 83 18.01 0.84 -12.01
C GLY A 83 17.66 -0.50 -11.35
N VAL A 84 17.07 -0.50 -10.16
CA VAL A 84 16.65 -1.73 -9.47
C VAL A 84 15.47 -2.37 -10.22
N LYS A 85 15.61 -3.66 -10.57
CA LYS A 85 14.61 -4.44 -11.31
C LYS A 85 13.95 -5.46 -10.38
N PRO A 86 12.73 -5.20 -9.89
CA PRO A 86 12.00 -6.16 -9.08
C PRO A 86 11.50 -7.34 -9.92
N ALA A 87 11.47 -8.52 -9.33
CA ALA A 87 10.77 -9.69 -9.85
C ALA A 87 9.28 -9.68 -9.48
N PHE A 88 8.92 -9.02 -8.37
CA PHE A 88 7.55 -8.93 -7.89
C PHE A 88 7.26 -7.58 -7.23
N PHE A 89 6.01 -7.16 -7.31
CA PHE A 89 5.44 -6.13 -6.45
C PHE A 89 4.36 -6.70 -5.54
N ALA A 90 4.23 -6.12 -4.36
CA ALA A 90 3.05 -6.32 -3.51
C ALA A 90 2.86 -5.08 -2.63
N GLY A 91 1.65 -4.85 -2.14
CA GLY A 91 1.42 -3.77 -1.20
C GLY A 91 0.31 -4.12 -0.23
N HIS A 92 0.36 -3.57 0.98
CA HIS A 92 -0.64 -3.90 2.00
C HIS A 92 -1.81 -2.92 1.94
N SER A 93 -3.01 -3.41 1.60
CA SER A 93 -4.24 -2.62 1.44
C SER A 93 -4.03 -1.46 0.46
N LEU A 94 -3.92 -0.23 0.97
CA LEU A 94 -3.61 0.97 0.18
C LEU A 94 -2.30 0.83 -0.61
N GLY A 95 -1.30 0.14 -0.08
CA GLY A 95 -0.03 -0.05 -0.77
C GLY A 95 -0.17 -0.75 -2.12
N GLU A 96 -1.21 -1.57 -2.30
CA GLU A 96 -1.47 -2.30 -3.55
C GLU A 96 -1.64 -1.34 -4.74
N TYR A 97 -2.15 -0.13 -4.51
CA TYR A 97 -2.28 0.90 -5.56
C TYR A 97 -0.91 1.44 -6.00
N GLY A 98 0.06 1.55 -5.09
CA GLY A 98 1.46 1.81 -5.45
C GLY A 98 2.05 0.70 -6.31
N ALA A 99 1.75 -0.56 -5.98
CA ALA A 99 2.16 -1.72 -6.77
C ALA A 99 1.54 -1.73 -8.18
N LEU A 100 0.25 -1.37 -8.32
CA LEU A 100 -0.40 -1.25 -9.62
C LEU A 100 0.29 -0.23 -10.52
N ALA A 101 0.59 0.95 -9.97
CA ALA A 101 1.28 2.01 -10.71
C ALA A 101 2.70 1.61 -11.08
N ALA A 102 3.44 0.99 -10.15
CA ALA A 102 4.80 0.54 -10.37
C ALA A 102 4.88 -0.56 -11.45
N ALA A 103 3.87 -1.44 -11.52
CA ALA A 103 3.75 -2.48 -12.54
C ALA A 103 3.21 -1.97 -13.89
N GLY A 104 2.84 -0.69 -14.00
CA GLY A 104 2.24 -0.11 -15.21
C GLY A 104 0.81 -0.55 -15.49
N ILE A 105 0.13 -1.19 -14.52
CA ILE A 105 -1.27 -1.63 -14.68
C ILE A 105 -2.17 -0.40 -14.77
N VAL A 106 -1.96 0.60 -13.91
CA VAL A 106 -2.73 1.84 -13.86
C VAL A 106 -1.75 3.02 -13.92
N SER A 107 -2.14 4.13 -14.56
CA SER A 107 -1.30 5.32 -14.60
C SER A 107 -1.13 5.94 -13.19
N PRO A 108 -0.05 6.68 -12.89
CA PRO A 108 0.07 7.40 -11.62
C PRO A 108 -1.11 8.37 -11.35
N GLU A 109 -1.58 9.07 -12.38
CA GLU A 109 -2.73 9.98 -12.31
C GLU A 109 -4.02 9.24 -11.93
N ASP A 110 -4.35 8.16 -12.64
CA ASP A 110 -5.53 7.35 -12.33
C ASP A 110 -5.41 6.67 -10.97
N THR A 111 -4.19 6.24 -10.58
CA THR A 111 -3.93 5.66 -9.28
C THR A 111 -4.28 6.66 -8.16
N LEU A 112 -3.83 7.91 -8.29
CA LEU A 112 -4.14 8.98 -7.35
C LEU A 112 -5.65 9.30 -7.32
N GLY A 113 -6.32 9.27 -8.48
CA GLY A 113 -7.77 9.42 -8.57
C GLY A 113 -8.53 8.30 -7.86
N LEU A 114 -8.13 7.04 -8.09
CA LEU A 114 -8.73 5.87 -7.46
C LEU A 114 -8.57 5.89 -5.93
N VAL A 115 -7.37 6.17 -5.40
CA VAL A 115 -7.16 6.18 -3.95
C VAL A 115 -7.86 7.37 -3.27
N THR A 116 -8.03 8.49 -3.98
CA THR A 116 -8.84 9.62 -3.49
C THR A 116 -10.30 9.21 -3.34
N GLU A 117 -10.89 8.60 -4.39
CA GLU A 117 -12.28 8.14 -4.34
C GLU A 117 -12.47 6.99 -3.35
N ARG A 118 -11.51 6.06 -3.25
CA ARG A 118 -11.48 5.01 -2.24
C ARG A 118 -11.51 5.59 -0.83
N GLY A 119 -10.70 6.61 -0.55
CA GLY A 119 -10.68 7.32 0.71
C GLY A 119 -12.04 7.90 1.08
N ARG A 120 -12.69 8.57 0.12
CA ARG A 120 -14.02 9.17 0.27
C ARG A 120 -15.11 8.12 0.55
N LEU A 121 -15.14 7.04 -0.24
CA LEU A 121 -16.13 5.97 -0.10
C LEU A 121 -15.97 5.22 1.22
N MET A 122 -14.73 4.91 1.61
CA MET A 122 -14.48 4.26 2.91
C MET A 122 -14.88 5.15 4.09
N GLU A 123 -14.58 6.45 4.05
CA GLU A 123 -15.00 7.38 5.11
C GLU A 123 -16.54 7.50 5.17
N ARG A 124 -17.22 7.51 4.01
CA ARG A 124 -18.69 7.47 3.93
C ARG A 124 -19.26 6.21 4.62
N GLU A 125 -18.78 5.04 4.24
CA GLU A 125 -19.29 3.78 4.80
C GLU A 125 -19.02 3.68 6.29
N ALA A 126 -17.86 4.12 6.77
CA ALA A 126 -17.55 4.11 8.19
C ALA A 126 -18.43 5.07 9.01
N ALA A 127 -18.84 6.20 8.43
CA ALA A 127 -19.80 7.10 9.07
C ALA A 127 -21.21 6.49 9.14
N ALA A 128 -21.63 5.76 8.09
CA ALA A 128 -22.93 5.10 8.03
C ALA A 128 -22.99 3.81 8.87
N ASN A 129 -21.89 3.07 8.92
CA ASN A 129 -21.74 1.79 9.60
C ASN A 129 -20.58 1.85 10.60
N PRO A 130 -20.77 2.46 11.79
CA PRO A 130 -19.72 2.57 12.79
C PRO A 130 -19.16 1.20 13.16
N GLY A 131 -17.84 1.08 13.13
CA GLY A 131 -17.16 -0.16 13.45
C GLY A 131 -15.70 0.08 13.76
N GLY A 132 -14.97 -0.98 14.10
CA GLY A 132 -13.56 -0.85 14.41
C GLY A 132 -12.70 -2.07 14.06
N MET A 133 -11.40 -1.89 14.23
CA MET A 133 -10.33 -2.85 14.01
C MET A 133 -9.45 -2.92 15.26
N GLN A 134 -9.06 -4.13 15.61
CA GLN A 134 -8.15 -4.40 16.72
C GLN A 134 -7.07 -5.38 16.23
N ALA A 135 -5.81 -5.12 16.58
CA ALA A 135 -4.76 -6.10 16.40
C ALA A 135 -4.86 -7.16 17.49
N VAL A 136 -5.02 -8.43 17.10
CA VAL A 136 -4.98 -9.57 18.02
C VAL A 136 -3.67 -10.31 17.83
N VAL A 137 -2.93 -10.53 18.91
CA VAL A 137 -1.55 -11.04 18.88
C VAL A 137 -1.43 -12.25 19.79
N LYS A 138 -0.67 -13.27 19.37
CA LYS A 138 -0.40 -14.52 20.12
C LYS A 138 -1.65 -15.40 20.40
N LEU A 139 -2.72 -15.25 19.63
CA LEU A 139 -3.87 -16.15 19.68
C LEU A 139 -4.06 -16.86 18.33
N PRO A 140 -4.42 -18.16 18.32
CA PRO A 140 -4.82 -18.84 17.10
C PRO A 140 -6.14 -18.26 16.58
N ILE A 141 -6.35 -18.30 15.26
CA ILE A 141 -7.49 -17.65 14.61
C ILE A 141 -8.84 -18.14 15.14
N GLU A 142 -8.91 -19.40 15.59
CA GLU A 142 -10.06 -20.04 16.20
C GLU A 142 -10.43 -19.37 17.54
N ALA A 143 -9.43 -19.04 18.36
CA ALA A 143 -9.64 -18.34 19.63
C ALA A 143 -10.07 -16.88 19.42
N VAL A 144 -9.64 -16.25 18.33
CA VAL A 144 -10.04 -14.88 18.00
C VAL A 144 -11.53 -14.79 17.67
N ARG A 145 -12.09 -15.76 16.93
CA ARG A 145 -13.51 -15.75 16.55
C ARG A 145 -14.46 -15.61 17.76
N GLY A 146 -14.22 -16.37 18.83
CA GLY A 146 -15.05 -16.30 20.04
C GLY A 146 -14.90 -14.99 20.83
N ILE A 147 -13.76 -14.30 20.72
CA ILE A 147 -13.55 -13.00 21.38
C ILE A 147 -14.26 -11.88 20.61
N VAL A 148 -14.22 -11.91 19.28
CA VAL A 148 -14.79 -10.87 18.39
C VAL A 148 -16.30 -10.72 18.59
N GLU A 149 -17.03 -11.82 18.83
CA GLU A 149 -18.48 -11.79 19.09
C GLU A 149 -18.87 -11.00 20.35
N SER A 150 -17.93 -10.79 21.27
CA SER A 150 -18.15 -10.12 22.56
C SER A 150 -17.58 -8.69 22.65
N ALA A 151 -16.82 -8.24 21.66
CA ALA A 151 -16.06 -7.00 21.72
C ALA A 151 -16.77 -5.82 21.05
N THR A 152 -16.74 -4.64 21.69
CA THR A 152 -17.12 -3.36 21.09
C THR A 152 -15.86 -2.53 20.84
N LEU A 153 -15.64 -2.07 19.61
CA LEU A 153 -14.41 -1.37 19.23
C LEU A 153 -14.66 0.10 18.93
N LYS A 154 -13.71 0.95 19.32
CA LYS A 154 -13.64 2.37 18.95
C LYS A 154 -12.39 2.62 18.11
N VAL A 155 -12.49 2.43 16.81
CA VAL A 155 -11.64 3.11 15.82
C VAL A 155 -12.53 3.67 14.71
N SER A 156 -11.96 4.40 13.75
CA SER A 156 -12.72 5.21 12.81
C SER A 156 -13.41 4.45 11.67
N GLY A 157 -13.24 3.13 11.57
CA GLY A 157 -13.94 2.29 10.58
C GLY A 157 -13.51 0.82 10.62
N ALA A 158 -14.35 -0.06 10.11
CA ALA A 158 -14.12 -1.51 10.02
C ALA A 158 -13.61 -1.89 8.61
N TRP A 159 -12.36 -1.54 8.31
CA TRP A 159 -11.77 -1.78 6.99
C TRP A 159 -11.65 -3.27 6.67
N HIS A 160 -11.74 -3.63 5.38
CA HIS A 160 -11.70 -5.01 4.88
C HIS A 160 -12.78 -5.93 5.48
N SER A 161 -13.98 -5.39 5.70
CA SER A 161 -15.12 -6.12 6.25
C SER A 161 -16.42 -5.83 5.50
N GLU A 162 -17.46 -6.63 5.77
CA GLU A 162 -18.81 -6.44 5.21
C GLU A 162 -19.41 -5.06 5.56
N LEU A 163 -18.98 -4.42 6.65
CA LEU A 163 -19.48 -3.10 7.05
C LEU A 163 -19.14 -1.97 6.07
N ILE A 164 -18.20 -2.22 5.15
CA ILE A 164 -17.84 -1.28 4.09
C ILE A 164 -18.11 -1.83 2.69
N ALA A 165 -18.81 -2.96 2.57
CA ALA A 165 -19.18 -3.55 1.29
C ALA A 165 -20.09 -2.63 0.44
N GLY A 166 -20.83 -1.72 1.08
CA GLY A 166 -21.62 -0.68 0.41
C GLY A 166 -20.80 0.26 -0.48
N ALA A 167 -19.48 0.36 -0.26
CA ALA A 167 -18.58 1.12 -1.14
C ALA A 167 -18.26 0.40 -2.46
N VAL A 168 -18.40 -0.92 -2.53
CA VAL A 168 -17.89 -1.72 -3.66
C VAL A 168 -18.56 -1.34 -5.00
N PRO A 169 -19.89 -1.20 -5.12
CA PRO A 169 -20.52 -0.85 -6.40
C PRO A 169 -20.08 0.52 -6.91
N ASP A 170 -19.95 1.51 -6.03
CA ASP A 170 -19.50 2.86 -6.40
C ASP A 170 -18.04 2.87 -6.81
N PHE A 171 -17.21 2.07 -6.13
CA PHE A 171 -15.81 1.97 -6.44
C PHE A 171 -15.55 1.18 -7.74
N GLU A 172 -16.34 0.14 -7.99
CA GLU A 172 -16.36 -0.57 -9.28
C GLU A 172 -16.72 0.39 -10.42
N ALA A 173 -17.72 1.24 -10.23
CA ALA A 173 -18.09 2.28 -11.19
C ALA A 173 -16.99 3.33 -11.39
N ALA A 174 -16.19 3.64 -10.36
CA ALA A 174 -15.02 4.50 -10.49
C ALA A 174 -13.90 3.80 -11.30
N MET A 175 -13.61 2.53 -11.00
CA MET A 175 -12.61 1.74 -11.71
C MET A 175 -12.95 1.49 -13.17
N ALA A 176 -14.24 1.40 -13.52
CA ALA A 176 -14.68 1.24 -14.91
C ALA A 176 -14.29 2.42 -15.82
N LYS A 177 -13.97 3.58 -15.24
CA LYS A 177 -13.54 4.79 -15.97
C LYS A 177 -12.02 4.83 -16.20
N VAL A 178 -11.28 3.92 -15.59
CA VAL A 178 -9.81 3.86 -15.62
C VAL A 178 -9.36 2.75 -16.57
N THR A 179 -8.27 3.01 -17.30
CA THR A 179 -7.64 1.99 -18.13
C THR A 179 -6.74 1.10 -17.28
N PHE A 180 -6.93 -0.22 -17.40
CA PHE A 180 -6.06 -1.23 -16.80
C PHE A 180 -5.27 -1.92 -17.91
N ASN A 181 -3.96 -2.04 -17.71
CA ASN A 181 -3.03 -2.74 -18.61
C ASN A 181 -2.53 -4.04 -17.99
N ALA A 182 -1.98 -4.93 -18.81
CA ALA A 182 -1.29 -6.10 -18.30
C ALA A 182 -0.01 -5.66 -17.53
N PRO A 183 0.31 -6.30 -16.40
CA PRO A 183 1.48 -5.92 -15.61
C PRO A 183 2.79 -6.16 -16.35
N ALA A 184 3.69 -5.17 -16.33
CA ALA A 184 5.08 -5.34 -16.77
C ALA A 184 5.91 -6.19 -15.79
N THR A 185 5.49 -6.23 -14.53
CA THR A 185 6.09 -7.04 -13.46
C THR A 185 4.96 -7.62 -12.60
N PRO A 186 5.00 -8.92 -12.25
CA PRO A 186 3.94 -9.56 -11.47
C PRO A 186 3.61 -8.81 -10.17
N VAL A 187 2.31 -8.67 -9.88
CA VAL A 187 1.78 -8.11 -8.64
C VAL A 187 1.05 -9.20 -7.87
N LEU A 188 1.33 -9.39 -6.58
CA LEU A 188 0.52 -10.27 -5.73
C LEU A 188 -0.62 -9.49 -5.08
N PHE A 189 -1.85 -9.95 -5.31
CA PHE A 189 -3.06 -9.26 -4.89
C PHE A 189 -3.55 -9.72 -3.51
N ASN A 190 -3.98 -8.77 -2.68
CA ASN A 190 -4.41 -8.94 -1.29
C ASN A 190 -5.58 -9.90 -1.16
N VAL A 191 -6.49 -9.89 -2.12
CA VAL A 191 -7.70 -10.71 -2.12
C VAL A 191 -7.40 -12.18 -2.44
N THR A 192 -6.45 -12.44 -3.34
CA THR A 192 -6.19 -13.77 -3.90
C THR A 192 -4.91 -14.42 -3.37
N ALA A 193 -3.99 -13.63 -2.81
CA ALA A 193 -2.61 -14.00 -2.51
C ALA A 193 -1.86 -14.60 -3.71
N ALA A 194 -2.25 -14.21 -4.92
CA ALA A 194 -1.72 -14.71 -6.18
C ALA A 194 -1.54 -13.58 -7.18
N SER A 195 -0.72 -13.83 -8.22
CA SER A 195 -0.60 -12.94 -9.36
C SER A 195 -1.76 -13.10 -10.32
N GLU A 196 -2.11 -12.01 -11.00
CA GLU A 196 -3.06 -11.98 -12.11
C GLU A 196 -2.48 -11.09 -13.21
N SER A 197 -2.71 -11.48 -14.47
CA SER A 197 -2.19 -10.77 -15.66
C SER A 197 -3.30 -10.23 -16.55
N ASP A 198 -4.52 -10.75 -16.47
CA ASP A 198 -5.66 -10.23 -17.22
C ASP A 198 -6.15 -8.89 -16.62
N PRO A 199 -6.08 -7.77 -17.36
CA PRO A 199 -6.51 -6.48 -16.85
C PRO A 199 -7.97 -6.43 -16.36
N ALA A 200 -8.86 -7.21 -17.00
CA ALA A 200 -10.25 -7.27 -16.58
C ALA A 200 -10.41 -7.98 -15.22
N ALA A 201 -9.74 -9.12 -15.04
CA ALA A 201 -9.69 -9.82 -13.76
C ALA A 201 -9.03 -8.98 -12.65
N ILE A 202 -7.92 -8.28 -12.96
CA ILE A 202 -7.26 -7.37 -12.00
C ILE A 202 -8.25 -6.30 -11.52
N ARG A 203 -8.96 -5.65 -12.44
CA ARG A 203 -9.96 -4.62 -12.08
C ARG A 203 -11.04 -5.17 -11.15
N GLN A 204 -11.54 -6.38 -11.41
CA GLN A 204 -12.53 -7.03 -10.54
C GLN A 204 -11.97 -7.41 -9.17
N ILE A 205 -10.71 -7.85 -9.09
CA ILE A 205 -10.01 -8.13 -7.83
C ILE A 205 -9.89 -6.83 -7.02
N MET A 206 -9.43 -5.76 -7.65
CA MET A 206 -9.19 -4.48 -7.00
C MET A 206 -10.49 -3.79 -6.53
N ALA A 207 -11.60 -3.94 -7.27
CA ALA A 207 -12.88 -3.36 -6.89
C ALA A 207 -13.40 -3.89 -5.55
N ARG A 208 -13.29 -5.22 -5.34
CA ARG A 208 -13.73 -5.86 -4.08
C ARG A 208 -12.70 -5.79 -2.96
N GLN A 209 -11.47 -5.35 -3.22
CA GLN A 209 -10.38 -5.30 -2.23
C GLN A 209 -10.75 -4.49 -0.98
N ILE A 210 -11.52 -3.41 -1.14
CA ILE A 210 -12.02 -2.56 -0.06
C ILE A 210 -12.70 -3.40 1.04
N ALA A 211 -13.54 -4.37 0.67
CA ALA A 211 -14.32 -5.19 1.59
C ALA A 211 -13.76 -6.62 1.79
N SER A 212 -12.66 -6.96 1.12
CA SER A 212 -12.04 -8.29 1.19
C SER A 212 -10.88 -8.32 2.17
N THR A 213 -10.66 -9.47 2.82
CA THR A 213 -9.51 -9.70 3.70
C THR A 213 -8.18 -9.46 2.99
N VAL A 214 -7.24 -8.79 3.66
CA VAL A 214 -5.86 -8.62 3.21
C VAL A 214 -5.05 -9.87 3.58
N ARG A 215 -4.80 -10.75 2.60
CA ARG A 215 -4.09 -12.03 2.79
C ARG A 215 -2.56 -11.85 2.79
N TRP A 216 -2.06 -10.97 3.65
CA TRP A 216 -0.64 -10.56 3.66
C TRP A 216 0.31 -11.71 4.02
N LEU A 217 -0.05 -12.57 4.99
CA LEU A 217 0.73 -13.76 5.34
C LEU A 217 0.97 -14.64 4.11
N GLU A 218 -0.11 -14.96 3.39
CA GLU A 218 -0.06 -15.83 2.22
C GLU A 218 0.70 -15.19 1.04
N ILE A 219 0.64 -13.86 0.90
CA ILE A 219 1.47 -13.11 -0.05
C ILE A 219 2.96 -13.29 0.26
N VAL A 220 3.36 -13.15 1.52
CA VAL A 220 4.76 -13.32 1.92
C VAL A 220 5.20 -14.77 1.73
N GLU A 221 4.36 -15.75 2.10
CA GLU A 221 4.61 -17.17 1.84
C GLU A 221 4.77 -17.46 0.35
N ARG A 222 3.94 -16.84 -0.51
CA ARG A 222 4.07 -16.95 -1.97
C ARG A 222 5.38 -16.36 -2.47
N LEU A 223 5.78 -15.17 -2.00
CA LEU A 223 7.06 -14.56 -2.38
C LEU A 223 8.24 -15.46 -1.98
N MET A 224 8.19 -16.11 -0.81
CA MET A 224 9.20 -17.08 -0.40
C MET A 224 9.21 -18.33 -1.29
N ALA A 225 8.03 -18.85 -1.65
CA ALA A 225 7.89 -19.97 -2.57
C ALA A 225 8.41 -19.64 -3.99
N GLU A 226 8.33 -18.37 -4.40
CA GLU A 226 8.92 -17.84 -5.63
C GLU A 226 10.42 -17.55 -5.49
N GLU A 227 11.03 -17.90 -4.38
CA GLU A 227 12.44 -17.70 -4.06
C GLU A 227 12.90 -16.23 -3.99
N VAL A 228 12.01 -15.32 -3.57
CA VAL A 228 12.38 -13.92 -3.28
C VAL A 228 13.25 -13.87 -2.04
N ARG A 229 14.46 -13.33 -2.18
CA ARG A 229 15.46 -13.26 -1.11
C ARG A 229 15.76 -11.83 -0.66
N VAL A 230 15.32 -10.84 -1.43
CA VAL A 230 15.50 -9.42 -1.13
C VAL A 230 14.14 -8.74 -1.14
N PHE A 231 13.79 -8.12 -0.03
CA PHE A 231 12.55 -7.36 0.13
C PHE A 231 12.90 -5.89 0.35
N ILE A 232 12.26 -4.99 -0.41
CA ILE A 232 12.47 -3.54 -0.29
C ILE A 232 11.12 -2.88 -0.02
N GLU A 233 10.91 -2.36 1.18
CA GLU A 233 9.78 -1.52 1.52
C GLU A 233 10.03 -0.08 1.03
N VAL A 234 9.24 0.38 0.05
CA VAL A 234 9.38 1.72 -0.55
C VAL A 234 8.29 2.64 -0.01
N GLY A 235 8.67 3.50 0.93
CA GLY A 235 7.74 4.43 1.56
C GLY A 235 7.99 4.60 3.07
N PRO A 236 7.17 5.45 3.71
CA PRO A 236 7.34 5.87 5.10
C PRO A 236 7.42 4.70 6.09
N LYS A 237 8.36 4.76 7.06
CA LYS A 237 8.55 3.79 8.16
C LYS A 237 8.79 2.34 7.69
N THR A 238 8.87 1.42 8.64
CA THR A 238 9.30 0.01 8.49
C THR A 238 8.19 -1.00 8.85
N VAL A 239 6.92 -0.66 8.61
CA VAL A 239 5.79 -1.49 9.07
C VAL A 239 5.82 -2.86 8.41
N LEU A 240 5.97 -2.91 7.08
CA LEU A 240 5.99 -4.17 6.35
C LEU A 240 7.27 -4.95 6.65
N THR A 241 8.41 -4.28 6.75
CA THR A 241 9.68 -4.88 7.18
C THR A 241 9.53 -5.55 8.55
N GLY A 242 8.85 -4.89 9.50
CA GLY A 242 8.53 -5.47 10.81
C GLY A 242 7.55 -6.64 10.76
N LEU A 243 6.62 -6.67 9.79
CA LEU A 243 5.76 -7.83 9.55
C LEU A 243 6.52 -9.01 8.93
N LEU A 244 7.42 -8.75 7.97
CA LEU A 244 8.27 -9.77 7.36
C LEU A 244 9.08 -10.50 8.44
N GLY A 245 9.70 -9.77 9.37
CA GLY A 245 10.46 -10.39 10.48
C GLY A 245 9.64 -11.26 11.44
N LYS A 246 8.30 -11.21 11.38
CA LYS A 246 7.40 -12.09 12.14
C LYS A 246 6.86 -13.25 11.32
N ILE A 247 6.85 -13.13 9.99
CA ILE A 247 6.28 -14.10 9.06
C ILE A 247 7.36 -15.03 8.52
N ILE A 248 8.47 -14.46 8.07
CA ILE A 248 9.56 -15.20 7.45
C ILE A 248 10.28 -16.03 8.53
N PRO A 249 10.39 -17.36 8.34
CA PRO A 249 11.12 -18.23 9.27
C PRO A 249 12.58 -17.79 9.45
N PRO A 250 13.17 -17.90 10.65
CA PRO A 250 14.57 -17.50 10.89
C PRO A 250 15.61 -18.25 10.05
N ASP A 251 15.29 -19.44 9.55
CA ASP A 251 16.14 -20.28 8.72
C ASP A 251 16.02 -19.99 7.21
N TYR A 252 15.09 -19.13 6.82
CA TYR A 252 15.01 -18.63 5.45
C TYR A 252 16.00 -17.46 5.28
N GLU A 253 17.10 -17.69 4.56
CA GLU A 253 18.07 -16.64 4.26
C GLU A 253 17.40 -15.52 3.44
N HIS A 254 17.42 -14.28 3.92
CA HIS A 254 16.84 -13.14 3.22
C HIS A 254 17.41 -11.82 3.72
N ARG A 255 17.14 -10.74 2.99
CA ARG A 255 17.51 -9.37 3.34
C ARG A 255 16.28 -8.48 3.18
N CYS A 256 16.04 -7.64 4.17
CA CYS A 256 14.98 -6.65 4.14
C CYS A 256 15.58 -5.25 4.21
N PHE A 257 15.09 -4.38 3.35
CA PHE A 257 15.48 -2.98 3.30
C PHE A 257 14.24 -2.10 3.34
N GLN A 258 14.44 -0.86 3.77
CA GLN A 258 13.44 0.17 3.73
C GLN A 258 14.12 1.52 3.49
N PHE A 259 13.46 2.39 2.73
CA PHE A 259 13.84 3.80 2.66
C PHE A 259 12.62 4.68 2.37
N ASP A 260 12.69 5.92 2.85
CA ASP A 260 11.75 7.01 2.60
C ASP A 260 12.43 8.37 2.43
N THR A 261 13.76 8.38 2.30
CA THR A 261 14.57 9.57 2.02
C THR A 261 15.62 9.28 0.93
N PRO A 262 16.15 10.33 0.25
CA PRO A 262 17.26 10.17 -0.69
C PRO A 262 18.51 9.55 -0.05
N GLU A 263 18.86 9.94 1.19
CA GLU A 263 20.00 9.38 1.90
C GLU A 263 19.78 7.90 2.24
N GLY A 264 18.56 7.53 2.65
CA GLY A 264 18.18 6.14 2.91
C GLY A 264 18.31 5.26 1.66
N LEU A 265 17.86 5.78 0.51
CA LEU A 265 18.04 5.10 -0.78
C LEU A 265 19.52 4.89 -1.10
N ALA A 266 20.36 5.93 -0.98
CA ALA A 266 21.78 5.84 -1.27
C ALA A 266 22.48 4.77 -0.41
N LYS A 267 22.24 4.79 0.91
CA LYS A 267 22.79 3.80 1.86
C LYS A 267 22.33 2.39 1.56
N MET A 268 21.06 2.22 1.17
CA MET A 268 20.55 0.90 0.78
C MET A 268 21.25 0.37 -0.47
N LEU A 269 21.46 1.21 -1.49
CA LEU A 269 22.09 0.82 -2.75
C LEU A 269 23.56 0.40 -2.59
N GLU A 270 24.27 0.94 -1.60
CA GLU A 270 25.66 0.54 -1.30
C GLU A 270 25.77 -0.93 -0.85
N VAL A 271 24.68 -1.47 -0.29
CA VAL A 271 24.66 -2.82 0.25
C VAL A 271 23.74 -3.76 -0.49
N LEU A 272 22.87 -3.29 -1.38
CA LEU A 272 21.90 -4.11 -2.12
C LEU A 272 22.59 -5.23 -2.92
#